data_AF-A0A5N7B933-F1
#
_entry.id   AF-A0A5N7B933-F1
#
_cell.length_a   1.000
_cell.length_b   1.000
_cell.length_c   1.000
_cell.angle_alpha   90.00
_cell.angle_beta   90.00
_cell.angle_gamma   90.00
#
_symmetry.space_group_name_H-M   'P 1'
#
loop_
_entity.id
_entity.type
_entity.pdbx_description
1 polymer ?
#
loop_
_entity_poly.entity_id
_entity_poly.type
_entity_poly.pdbx_seq_one_letter_code
_entity_poly.pdbx_strand_id
1 'polypeptide(L)'
;MPSFLDLPVEIRRMIYPYCMDPNEYKKGYDIIKRSCNILAEERDGQSSASSPDCLQPRIYITRTTPTILLLNRQITAEALEILYKIPLELHGTPSTHFTMRQMDIAEFICEQLLQRIQYATLWLNQPHKNFVLILLDIWGADNRLKRLDVFFPKGVDRTARHWTISENRLRTFSLVAPVVFHEVNMP
;
A
#
# COMPACT_ATOMS: atom_id res chain seq x y z
N MET A 1 28.88 16.54 21.80
CA MET A 1 28.37 16.49 20.41
C MET A 1 26.92 16.95 20.44
N PRO A 2 26.47 17.78 19.49
CA PRO A 2 25.07 18.20 19.44
C PRO A 2 24.18 16.99 19.15
N SER A 3 23.13 16.84 19.96
CA SER A 3 22.08 15.84 19.80
C SER A 3 21.05 16.32 18.77
N PHE A 4 20.34 15.40 18.12
CA PHE A 4 19.20 15.74 17.26
C PHE A 4 18.11 16.52 18.02
N LEU A 5 17.95 16.27 19.33
CA LEU A 5 16.98 16.98 20.17
C LEU A 5 17.41 18.42 20.51
N ASP A 6 18.67 18.78 20.27
CA ASP A 6 19.16 20.15 20.45
C ASP A 6 18.70 21.07 19.29
N LEU A 7 18.21 20.48 18.19
CA LEU A 7 17.60 21.22 17.09
C LEU A 7 16.21 21.75 17.51
N PRO A 8 15.83 22.98 17.09
CA PRO A 8 14.47 23.47 17.22
C PRO A 8 13.46 22.51 16.58
N VAL A 9 12.26 22.45 17.15
CA VAL A 9 11.21 21.53 16.71
C VAL A 9 10.81 21.75 15.26
N GLU A 10 10.88 22.98 14.77
CA GLU A 10 10.61 23.35 13.39
C GLU A 10 11.58 22.67 12.44
N ILE A 11 12.87 22.67 12.78
CA ILE A 11 13.92 22.03 11.98
C ILE A 11 13.77 20.51 12.03
N ARG A 12 13.49 19.93 13.21
CA ARG A 12 13.22 18.49 13.32
C ARG A 12 12.03 18.06 12.44
N ARG A 13 10.96 18.85 12.44
CA ARG A 13 9.77 18.63 11.60
C ARG A 13 10.06 18.68 10.11
N MET A 14 10.99 19.54 9.68
CA MET A 14 11.46 19.57 8.29
C MET A 14 12.26 18.32 7.92
N ILE A 15 12.97 17.71 8.88
CA ILE A 15 13.81 16.53 8.64
C ILE A 15 12.98 15.25 8.56
N TYR A 16 11.94 15.09 9.39
CA TYR A 16 11.15 13.86 9.48
C TYR A 16 10.64 13.30 8.14
N PRO A 17 10.10 14.09 7.19
CA PRO A 17 9.65 13.57 5.89
C PRO A 17 10.77 12.92 5.07
N TYR A 18 12.02 13.33 5.25
CA TYR A 18 13.16 12.74 4.54
C TYR A 18 13.65 11.44 5.18
N CYS A 19 13.26 11.17 6.43
CA CYS A 19 13.66 9.96 7.15
C CYS A 19 12.64 8.82 7.04
N MET A 20 11.45 9.08 6.49
CA MET A 20 10.36 8.13 6.41
C MET A 20 9.60 8.31 5.10
N ASP A 21 9.55 7.26 4.28
CA ASP A 21 8.68 7.22 3.12
C ASP A 21 7.66 6.09 3.28
N PRO A 22 6.37 6.39 3.50
CA PRO A 22 5.35 5.36 3.63
C PRO A 22 5.12 4.59 2.32
N ASN A 23 5.61 5.08 1.18
CA ASN A 23 5.50 4.43 -0.13
C ASN A 23 6.65 3.45 -0.45
N GLU A 24 7.61 3.29 0.46
CA GLU A 24 8.76 2.39 0.27
C GLU A 24 8.33 0.91 0.13
N TYR A 25 7.13 0.56 0.60
CA TYR A 25 6.52 -0.77 0.44
C TYR A 25 6.47 -1.24 -1.02
N LYS A 26 6.43 -0.31 -1.99
CA LYS A 26 6.48 -0.61 -3.44
C LYS A 26 7.74 -1.38 -3.82
N LYS A 27 8.86 -1.17 -3.13
CA LYS A 27 10.08 -1.99 -3.32
C LYS A 27 9.81 -3.46 -3.04
N GLY A 28 8.93 -3.75 -2.08
CA GLY A 28 8.47 -5.10 -1.81
C GLY A 28 7.68 -5.70 -2.98
N TYR A 29 6.82 -4.91 -3.62
CA TYR A 29 6.09 -5.34 -4.82
C TYR A 29 7.06 -5.67 -5.95
N ASP A 30 8.08 -4.84 -6.16
CA ASP A 30 9.12 -5.07 -7.16
C ASP A 30 9.90 -6.36 -6.89
N ILE A 31 10.26 -6.63 -5.63
CA ILE A 31 10.94 -7.88 -5.25
C ILE A 31 10.07 -9.08 -5.61
N ILE A 32 8.80 -9.09 -5.22
CA ILE A 32 7.88 -10.19 -5.54
C ILE A 32 7.75 -10.36 -7.04
N LYS A 33 7.53 -9.28 -7.79
CA LYS A 33 7.37 -9.33 -9.24
C LYS A 33 8.61 -9.93 -9.91
N ARG A 34 9.80 -9.50 -9.51
CA ARG A 34 11.07 -10.06 -10.03
C ARG A 34 11.22 -11.54 -9.69
N SER A 35 10.97 -11.92 -8.44
CA SER A 35 11.05 -13.31 -8.02
C SER A 35 10.04 -14.20 -8.75
N CYS A 36 8.81 -13.73 -8.97
CA CYS A 36 7.81 -14.44 -9.76
C CYS A 36 8.25 -14.63 -11.22
N ASN A 37 8.86 -13.62 -11.83
CA ASN A 37 9.37 -13.73 -13.20
C ASN A 37 10.50 -14.76 -13.31
N ILE A 38 11.45 -14.76 -12.37
CA ILE A 38 12.54 -15.75 -12.32
C ILE A 38 11.97 -17.17 -12.23
N LEU A 39 11.00 -17.39 -11.34
CA LEU A 39 10.35 -18.70 -11.19
C LEU A 39 9.56 -19.12 -12.44
N ALA A 40 9.02 -18.16 -13.21
CA ALA A 40 8.35 -18.45 -14.47
C ALA A 40 9.34 -18.91 -15.54
N GLU A 41 10.46 -18.20 -15.69
CA GLU A 41 11.52 -18.52 -16.65
C GLU A 41 12.17 -19.89 -16.36
N GLU A 42 12.36 -20.23 -15.08
CA GLU A 42 12.87 -21.55 -14.67
C GLU A 42 11.94 -22.70 -15.06
N ARG A 43 10.61 -22.47 -15.11
CA ARG A 43 9.62 -23.47 -15.57
C ARG A 43 9.65 -23.66 -17.07
N ASP A 44 9.74 -22.58 -17.84
CA ASP A 44 9.75 -22.65 -19.31
C ASP A 44 11.00 -23.37 -19.84
N GLY A 45 12.10 -23.35 -19.08
CA GLY A 45 13.33 -24.09 -19.38
C GLY A 45 13.34 -25.57 -18.98
N GLN A 46 12.41 -26.03 -18.12
CA GLN A 46 12.37 -27.42 -17.63
C GLN A 46 11.18 -28.18 -18.23
N SER A 47 11.44 -28.96 -19.29
CA SER A 47 10.48 -29.80 -20.02
C SER A 47 9.93 -31.01 -19.22
N SER A 48 9.76 -30.92 -17.90
CA SER A 48 9.43 -32.07 -17.05
C SER A 48 8.42 -31.68 -15.97
N ALA A 49 7.21 -32.26 -16.06
CA ALA A 49 6.17 -32.32 -15.05
C ALA A 49 6.07 -31.09 -14.11
N SER A 50 5.26 -30.10 -14.51
CA SER A 50 4.90 -28.95 -13.67
C SER A 50 4.46 -29.44 -12.29
N SER A 51 5.29 -29.18 -11.28
CA SER A 51 4.92 -29.39 -9.88
C SER A 51 3.72 -28.49 -9.56
N PRO A 52 2.74 -28.98 -8.78
CA PRO A 52 1.56 -28.19 -8.46
C PRO A 52 1.95 -26.92 -7.69
N ASP A 53 1.30 -25.79 -8.01
CA ASP A 53 1.58 -24.47 -7.44
C ASP A 53 1.50 -24.44 -5.89
N CYS A 54 0.78 -25.40 -5.28
CA CYS A 54 0.69 -25.53 -3.83
C CYS A 54 2.01 -25.93 -3.14
N LEU A 55 2.99 -26.47 -3.88
CA LEU A 55 4.31 -26.81 -3.34
C LEU A 55 5.30 -25.65 -3.41
N GLN A 56 4.92 -24.54 -4.05
CA GLN A 56 5.84 -23.41 -4.17
C GLN A 56 5.91 -22.59 -2.88
N PRO A 57 7.12 -22.20 -2.46
CA PRO A 57 7.29 -21.42 -1.25
C PRO A 57 6.66 -20.04 -1.44
N ARG A 58 5.88 -19.63 -0.45
CA ARG A 58 5.36 -18.27 -0.39
C ARG A 58 6.52 -17.29 -0.20
N ILE A 59 6.58 -16.27 -1.04
CA ILE A 59 7.53 -15.17 -0.89
C ILE A 59 7.06 -14.30 0.28
N TYR A 60 7.88 -14.22 1.33
CA TYR A 60 7.63 -13.37 2.49
C TYR A 60 8.50 -12.13 2.42
N ILE A 61 7.89 -10.96 2.65
CA ILE A 61 8.63 -9.71 2.78
C ILE A 61 8.76 -9.36 4.24
N THR A 62 9.99 -9.04 4.66
CA THR A 62 10.24 -8.51 5.99
C THR A 62 9.86 -7.04 6.03
N ARG A 63 8.89 -6.69 6.88
CA ARG A 63 8.58 -5.29 7.18
C ARG A 63 9.70 -4.70 8.04
N THR A 64 10.18 -3.52 7.67
CA THR A 64 11.16 -2.76 8.45
C THR A 64 10.51 -1.53 9.04
N THR A 65 10.90 -1.16 10.26
CA THR A 65 10.47 0.10 10.88
C THR A 65 11.57 1.13 10.66
N PRO A 66 11.26 2.34 10.15
CA PRO A 66 12.25 3.41 10.01
C PRO A 66 13.00 3.67 11.32
N THR A 67 14.33 3.73 11.25
CA THR A 67 15.21 3.83 12.43
C THR A 67 14.90 5.06 13.28
N ILE A 68 14.48 6.17 12.66
CA ILE A 68 14.07 7.42 13.33
C ILE A 68 12.94 7.19 14.35
N LEU A 69 12.04 6.22 14.10
CA LEU A 69 10.93 5.88 14.99
C LEU A 69 11.37 5.02 16.19
N LEU A 70 12.58 4.46 16.14
CA LEU A 70 13.14 3.57 17.17
C LEU A 70 14.10 4.29 18.12
N LEU A 71 14.47 5.56 17.84
CA LEU A 71 15.49 6.28 18.60
C LEU A 71 15.02 6.72 19.99
N ASN A 72 13.89 7.42 20.06
CA ASN A 72 13.42 8.05 21.30
C ASN A 72 11.92 8.33 21.24
N ARG A 73 11.19 8.15 22.35
CA ARG A 73 9.73 8.36 22.42
C ARG A 73 9.27 9.73 21.94
N GLN A 74 10.01 10.80 22.25
CA GLN A 74 9.69 12.15 21.78
C GLN A 74 9.85 12.26 20.27
N ILE A 75 10.99 11.79 19.74
CA ILE A 75 11.26 11.76 18.30
C ILE A 75 10.18 10.95 17.58
N THR A 76 9.83 9.78 18.12
CA THR A 76 8.76 8.92 17.58
C THR A 76 7.43 9.65 17.54
N ALA A 77 7.03 10.33 18.62
CA ALA A 77 5.76 11.04 18.67
C ALA A 77 5.70 12.20 17.65
N GLU A 78 6.76 13.00 17.57
CA GLU A 78 6.87 14.10 16.60
C GLU A 78 6.89 13.57 15.15
N ALA A 79 7.66 12.51 14.91
CA ALA A 79 7.79 11.87 13.60
C ALA A 79 6.48 11.23 13.12
N LEU A 80 5.76 10.51 13.98
CA LEU A 80 4.47 9.90 13.64
C LEU A 80 3.43 10.95 13.25
N GLU A 81 3.40 12.09 13.93
CA GLU A 81 2.49 13.19 13.60
C GLU A 81 2.70 13.70 12.16
N ILE A 82 3.95 13.72 11.70
CA ILE A 82 4.32 14.07 10.33
C ILE A 82 4.02 12.92 9.37
N LEU A 83 4.39 11.69 9.72
CA LEU A 83 4.20 10.50 8.89
C LEU A 83 2.74 10.32 8.46
N TYR A 84 1.79 10.51 9.37
CA TYR A 84 0.36 10.40 9.07
C TYR A 84 -0.18 11.47 8.11
N LYS A 85 0.57 12.56 7.89
CA LYS A 85 0.23 13.62 6.94
C LYS A 85 0.85 13.40 5.56
N ILE A 86 1.82 12.50 5.43
CA ILE A 86 2.44 12.17 4.14
C ILE A 86 1.42 11.36 3.31
N PRO A 87 1.13 11.74 2.06
CA PRO A 87 0.22 10.98 1.21
C PRO A 87 0.73 9.57 0.96
N LEU A 88 -0.16 8.58 1.19
CA LEU A 88 0.12 7.18 0.86
C LEU A 88 -0.49 6.82 -0.48
N GLU A 89 0.33 6.43 -1.43
CA GLU A 89 -0.07 5.92 -2.72
C GLU A 89 -0.19 4.41 -2.69
N LEU A 90 -1.41 3.91 -2.81
CA LEU A 90 -1.78 2.51 -2.80
C LEU A 90 -2.01 2.00 -4.22
N HIS A 91 -1.27 0.95 -4.55
CA HIS A 91 -1.39 0.20 -5.80
C HIS A 91 -1.93 -1.19 -5.50
N GLY A 92 -2.58 -1.82 -6.49
CA GLY A 92 -3.05 -3.19 -6.33
C GLY A 92 -1.91 -4.14 -5.93
N THR A 93 -2.17 -4.99 -4.93
CA THR A 93 -1.23 -6.02 -4.49
C THR A 93 -0.81 -6.91 -5.66
N PRO A 94 0.49 -7.24 -5.82
CA PRO A 94 0.94 -8.10 -6.90
C PRO A 94 0.22 -9.44 -6.82
N SER A 95 -0.35 -9.88 -7.94
CA SER A 95 -0.89 -11.23 -8.06
C SER A 95 0.27 -12.21 -8.11
N THR A 96 0.47 -12.95 -7.04
CA THR A 96 1.34 -14.12 -7.05
C THR A 96 0.58 -15.24 -7.75
N HIS A 97 0.62 -15.27 -9.09
CA HIS A 97 0.02 -16.35 -9.90
C HIS A 97 0.49 -17.75 -9.46
N PHE A 98 1.66 -17.79 -8.81
CA PHE A 98 2.37 -18.96 -8.32
C PHE A 98 1.97 -19.44 -6.92
N THR A 99 1.28 -18.62 -6.13
CA THR A 99 0.88 -19.01 -4.78
C THR A 99 -0.64 -18.90 -4.69
N MET A 100 -1.32 -19.99 -4.34
CA MET A 100 -2.78 -20.05 -4.18
C MET A 100 -3.35 -19.14 -3.07
N ARG A 101 -2.59 -18.13 -2.62
CA ARG A 101 -2.96 -17.23 -1.53
C ARG A 101 -2.68 -15.79 -1.93
N GLN A 102 -3.76 -15.05 -2.14
CA GLN A 102 -3.72 -13.61 -2.36
C GLN A 102 -3.01 -12.92 -1.20
N MET A 103 -2.02 -12.08 -1.51
CA MET A 103 -1.35 -11.25 -0.52
C MET A 103 -2.23 -10.07 -0.13
N ASP A 104 -2.22 -9.75 1.16
CA ASP A 104 -2.91 -8.57 1.69
C ASP A 104 -1.95 -7.38 1.80
N ILE A 105 -2.48 -6.16 1.65
CA ILE A 105 -1.71 -4.92 1.83
C ILE A 105 -1.13 -4.80 3.25
N ALA A 106 -1.82 -5.38 4.24
CA ALA A 106 -1.39 -5.42 5.64
C ALA A 106 -0.06 -6.18 5.85
N GLU A 107 0.34 -7.03 4.89
CA GLU A 107 1.63 -7.73 4.89
C GLU A 107 2.79 -6.79 4.58
N PHE A 108 2.53 -5.68 3.89
CA PHE A 108 3.52 -4.70 3.47
C PHE A 108 3.51 -3.46 4.35
N ILE A 109 2.32 -3.02 4.77
CA ILE A 109 2.11 -1.82 5.56
C ILE A 109 1.37 -2.21 6.83
N CYS A 110 1.80 -1.71 8.00
CA CYS A 110 1.07 -2.00 9.23
C CYS A 110 -0.32 -1.35 9.21
N GLU A 111 -1.33 -2.07 9.69
CA GLU A 111 -2.72 -1.58 9.73
C GLU A 111 -2.86 -0.27 10.52
N GLN A 112 -2.08 -0.11 11.60
CA GLN A 112 -2.08 1.10 12.40
C GLN A 112 -1.66 2.34 11.60
N LEU A 113 -0.73 2.19 10.64
CA LEU A 113 -0.37 3.27 9.74
C LEU A 113 -1.53 3.55 8.79
N LEU A 114 -2.07 2.50 8.15
CA LEU A 114 -3.21 2.61 7.23
C LEU A 114 -4.44 3.27 7.88
N GLN A 115 -4.72 2.99 9.15
CA GLN A 115 -5.85 3.58 9.89
C GLN A 115 -5.68 5.08 10.17
N ARG A 116 -4.43 5.53 10.35
CA ARG A 116 -4.11 6.86 10.86
C ARG A 116 -3.69 7.86 9.79
N ILE A 117 -3.40 7.41 8.57
CA ILE A 117 -3.11 8.32 7.45
C ILE A 117 -4.29 9.27 7.19
N GLN A 118 -3.95 10.49 6.79
CA GLN A 118 -4.94 11.53 6.49
C GLN A 118 -5.22 11.64 4.99
N TYR A 119 -4.26 11.26 4.14
CA TYR A 119 -4.36 11.39 2.70
C TYR A 119 -3.93 10.07 2.06
N ALA A 120 -4.83 9.49 1.28
CA ALA A 120 -4.56 8.26 0.54
C ALA A 120 -4.91 8.46 -0.93
N THR A 121 -4.09 7.87 -1.78
CA THR A 121 -4.30 7.81 -3.22
C THR A 121 -4.42 6.34 -3.61
N LEU A 122 -5.52 5.96 -4.26
CA LEU A 122 -5.78 4.59 -4.67
C LEU A 122 -5.74 4.48 -6.20
N TRP A 123 -4.79 3.72 -6.72
CA TRP A 123 -4.65 3.44 -8.15
C TRP A 123 -5.34 2.13 -8.51
N LEU A 124 -6.47 2.22 -9.24
CA LEU A 124 -7.32 1.10 -9.62
C LEU A 124 -7.27 0.86 -11.13
N ASN A 125 -6.29 0.07 -11.58
CA ASN A 125 -6.21 -0.36 -12.98
C ASN A 125 -7.18 -1.52 -13.26
N GLN A 126 -7.14 -2.53 -12.40
CA GLN A 126 -8.07 -3.65 -12.35
C GLN A 126 -8.44 -3.83 -10.88
N PRO A 127 -9.58 -3.30 -10.41
CA PRO A 127 -9.88 -3.28 -8.99
C PRO A 127 -10.15 -4.71 -8.52
N HIS A 128 -9.19 -5.26 -7.79
CA HIS A 128 -9.40 -6.51 -7.10
C HIS A 128 -10.34 -6.25 -5.92
N LYS A 129 -11.55 -6.82 -5.96
CA LYS A 129 -12.59 -6.61 -4.94
C LYS A 129 -12.04 -6.73 -3.51
N ASN A 130 -11.29 -7.80 -3.23
CA ASN A 130 -10.74 -8.05 -1.90
C ASN A 130 -9.80 -6.94 -1.43
N PHE A 131 -8.93 -6.44 -2.30
CA PHE A 131 -7.98 -5.38 -1.98
C PHE A 131 -8.70 -4.09 -1.56
N VAL A 132 -9.70 -3.67 -2.35
CA VAL A 132 -10.48 -2.46 -2.05
C VAL A 132 -11.27 -2.64 -0.76
N LEU A 133 -11.96 -3.77 -0.60
CA LEU A 133 -12.78 -4.01 0.61
C LEU A 133 -11.95 -4.03 1.88
N ILE A 134 -10.81 -4.72 1.89
CA ILE A 134 -9.93 -4.77 3.06
C ILE A 134 -9.45 -3.36 3.44
N LEU A 135 -9.05 -2.54 2.46
CA LEU A 135 -8.66 -1.16 2.72
C LEU A 135 -9.81 -0.32 3.32
N LEU A 136 -11.02 -0.46 2.79
CA LEU A 136 -12.20 0.22 3.31
C LEU A 136 -12.53 -0.22 4.74
N ASP A 137 -12.40 -1.52 5.05
CA ASP A 137 -12.63 -2.05 6.39
C ASP A 137 -11.57 -1.54 7.38
N ILE A 138 -10.29 -1.51 6.97
CA ILE A 138 -9.19 -0.94 7.77
C ILE A 138 -9.45 0.55 8.05
N TRP A 139 -9.78 1.34 7.03
CA TRP A 139 -10.05 2.77 7.19
C TRP A 139 -11.33 3.06 7.97
N GLY A 140 -12.34 2.19 7.87
CA GLY A 140 -13.59 2.31 8.62
C GLY A 140 -13.44 2.20 10.13
N ALA A 141 -12.32 1.63 10.64
CA ALA A 141 -12.14 1.37 12.06
C ALA A 141 -11.84 2.62 12.93
N ASP A 142 -10.91 3.50 12.52
CA ASP A 142 -10.54 4.74 13.24
C ASP A 142 -10.81 6.02 12.41
N ASN A 143 -11.13 5.86 11.12
CA ASN A 143 -11.46 6.92 10.15
C ASN A 143 -10.71 8.26 10.35
N ARG A 144 -9.39 8.24 10.22
CA ARG A 144 -8.55 9.47 10.22
C ARG A 144 -8.37 10.08 8.85
N LEU A 145 -8.93 9.44 7.82
CA LEU A 145 -8.77 9.82 6.44
C LEU A 145 -9.54 11.11 6.16
N LYS A 146 -8.83 12.15 5.76
CA LYS A 146 -9.40 13.44 5.36
C LYS A 146 -9.74 13.48 3.88
N ARG A 147 -9.03 12.70 3.07
CA ARG A 147 -9.24 12.63 1.62
C ARG A 147 -8.72 11.32 1.05
N LEU A 148 -9.54 10.70 0.20
CA LEU A 148 -9.19 9.58 -0.65
C LEU A 148 -9.30 10.00 -2.12
N ASP A 149 -8.20 9.99 -2.85
CA ASP A 149 -8.20 10.21 -4.29
C ASP A 149 -8.11 8.86 -5.01
N VAL A 150 -9.10 8.54 -5.83
CA VAL A 150 -9.18 7.27 -6.58
C VAL A 150 -8.89 7.54 -8.05
N PHE A 151 -7.79 6.97 -8.55
CA PHE A 151 -7.35 7.09 -9.94
C PHE A 151 -7.63 5.83 -10.72
N PHE A 152 -8.11 5.99 -11.95
CA PHE A 152 -8.37 4.87 -12.85
C PHE A 152 -8.13 5.25 -14.32
N PRO A 153 -7.79 4.25 -15.18
CA PRO A 153 -7.51 4.49 -16.59
C PRO A 153 -8.75 4.98 -17.36
N LYS A 154 -8.52 5.83 -18.38
CA LYS A 154 -9.56 6.17 -19.35
C LYS A 154 -10.05 4.94 -20.12
N GLY A 155 -11.35 4.89 -20.37
CA GLY A 155 -11.96 3.83 -21.19
C GLY A 155 -12.09 2.47 -20.51
N VAL A 156 -11.90 2.39 -19.18
CA VAL A 156 -12.21 1.18 -18.42
C VAL A 156 -13.71 0.92 -18.45
N ASP A 157 -14.10 -0.32 -18.73
CA ASP A 157 -15.48 -0.75 -18.66
C ASP A 157 -15.95 -0.82 -17.20
N ARG A 158 -16.57 0.27 -16.75
CA ARG A 158 -17.13 0.40 -15.40
C ARG A 158 -18.34 -0.51 -15.16
N THR A 159 -18.89 -1.12 -16.21
CA THR A 159 -20.01 -2.06 -16.08
C THR A 159 -19.55 -3.46 -15.68
N ALA A 160 -18.25 -3.74 -15.79
CA ALA A 160 -17.68 -4.99 -15.32
C ALA A 160 -17.98 -5.21 -13.83
N ARG A 161 -18.48 -6.41 -13.50
CA ARG A 161 -19.03 -6.73 -12.17
C ARG A 161 -18.08 -6.39 -11.00
N HIS A 162 -16.76 -6.56 -11.19
CA HIS A 162 -15.75 -6.27 -10.17
C HIS A 162 -15.54 -4.77 -9.96
N TRP A 163 -15.66 -3.97 -11.01
CA TRP A 163 -15.64 -2.51 -10.94
C TRP A 163 -16.89 -1.99 -10.22
N THR A 164 -18.08 -2.44 -10.63
CA THR A 164 -19.36 -2.03 -10.04
C THR A 164 -19.39 -2.23 -8.51
N ILE A 165 -18.89 -3.37 -8.02
CA ILE A 165 -18.86 -3.65 -6.58
C ILE A 165 -17.91 -2.68 -5.86
N SER A 166 -16.69 -2.51 -6.39
CA SER A 166 -15.66 -1.65 -5.78
C SER A 166 -16.10 -0.19 -5.77
N GLU A 167 -16.68 0.28 -6.89
CA GLU A 167 -17.21 1.63 -7.01
C GLU A 167 -18.38 1.88 -6.05
N ASN A 168 -19.37 0.98 -5.98
CA ASN A 168 -20.49 1.12 -5.06
C ASN A 168 -20.03 1.22 -3.60
N ARG A 169 -19.01 0.44 -3.23
CA ARG A 169 -18.42 0.46 -1.89
C ARG A 169 -17.64 1.72 -1.61
N LEU A 170 -16.86 2.22 -2.57
CA LEU A 170 -16.17 3.52 -2.47
C LEU A 170 -17.16 4.68 -2.35
N ARG A 171 -18.27 4.64 -3.10
CA ARG A 171 -19.37 5.61 -2.97
C ARG A 171 -20.08 5.52 -1.62
N THR A 172 -20.24 4.32 -1.07
CA THR A 172 -20.80 4.17 0.28
C THR A 172 -19.82 4.74 1.32
N PHE A 173 -18.54 4.45 1.16
CA PHE A 173 -17.47 4.98 2.02
C PHE A 173 -17.33 6.50 1.91
N SER A 174 -17.76 7.12 0.80
CA SER A 174 -17.74 8.57 0.67
C SER A 174 -18.67 9.31 1.63
N LEU A 175 -19.59 8.58 2.30
CA LEU A 175 -20.38 9.11 3.41
C LEU A 175 -19.54 9.31 4.69
N VAL A 176 -18.40 8.62 4.79
CA VAL A 176 -17.54 8.55 5.97
C VAL A 176 -16.28 9.40 5.80
N ALA A 177 -15.70 9.42 4.59
CA ALA A 177 -14.54 10.26 4.25
C ALA A 177 -14.69 10.82 2.83
N PRO A 178 -14.18 12.03 2.52
CA PRO A 178 -14.22 12.58 1.17
C PRO A 178 -13.48 11.68 0.16
N VAL A 179 -14.21 11.15 -0.82
CA VAL A 179 -13.67 10.35 -1.93
C VAL A 179 -13.80 11.13 -3.24
N VAL A 180 -12.69 11.32 -3.95
CA VAL A 180 -12.65 12.01 -5.24
C VAL A 180 -12.17 11.04 -6.31
N PHE A 181 -12.91 10.99 -7.43
CA PHE A 181 -12.62 10.10 -8.54
C PHE A 181 -11.91 10.87 -9.67
N HIS A 182 -10.79 10.35 -10.13
CA HIS A 182 -9.96 10.93 -11.19
C HIS A 182 -9.78 9.94 -12.33
N GLU A 183 -10.17 10.37 -13.52
CA GLU A 183 -9.95 9.60 -14.74
C GLU A 183 -8.68 10.09 -15.43
N VAL A 184 -7.70 9.22 -15.60
CA VAL A 184 -6.37 9.60 -16.09
C VAL A 184 -5.94 8.75 -17.28
N ASN A 185 -5.20 9.36 -18.20
CA ASN A 185 -4.44 8.62 -19.20
C ASN A 185 -3.25 8.00 -18.46
N MET A 186 -3.31 6.70 -18.19
CA MET A 186 -2.19 5.99 -17.58
C MET A 186 -1.00 5.99 -18.55
N PRO A 187 0.24 6.17 -18.06
CA PRO A 187 1.45 5.91 -18.84
C PRO A 187 1.65 4.41 -19.12
#